data_AF-A0A2U1T7V3-F1
#
_entry.id   AF-A0A2U1T7V3-F1
#
_cell.length_a   1.000
_cell.length_b   1.000
_cell.length_c   1.000
_cell.angle_alpha   90.00
_cell.angle_beta   90.00
_cell.angle_gamma   90.00
#
_symmetry.space_group_name_H-M   'P 1'
#
loop_
_entity.id
_entity.type
_entity.pdbx_description
1 polymer ?
#
loop_
_entity_poly.entity_id
_entity_poly.type
_entity_poly.pdbx_seq_one_letter_code
_entity_poly.pdbx_strand_id
1 'polypeptide(L)' 'MVDCAAYLDVSASAWRNYNSQGRTPKPVTNLGARMPLWDANEVKEWHANRPGSPVPNNPGQRKKEAKDKED' A
#
# COMPACT_ATOMS: atom_id res chain seq x y z
N MET A 1 -8.36 9.80 -10.90
CA MET A 1 -7.49 8.61 -11.04
C MET A 1 -7.08 8.21 -9.63
N VAL A 2 -7.45 7.02 -9.18
CA VAL A 2 -7.07 6.53 -7.84
C VAL A 2 -5.69 5.89 -7.97
N ASP A 3 -4.74 6.33 -7.15
CA ASP A 3 -3.40 5.72 -7.06
C ASP A 3 -3.41 4.58 -6.03
N CYS A 4 -2.46 3.64 -6.15
CA CYS A 4 -2.36 2.47 -5.27
C CYS A 4 -2.25 2.83 -3.79
N ALA A 5 -1.61 3.96 -3.47
CA ALA A 5 -1.51 4.43 -2.08
C ALA A 5 -2.89 4.75 -1.49
N ALA A 6 -3.73 5.46 -2.23
CA ALA A 6 -5.08 5.81 -1.82
C ALA A 6 -6.00 4.58 -1.77
N TYR A 7 -5.86 3.66 -2.72
CA TYR A 7 -6.63 2.40 -2.73
C TYR A 7 -6.34 1.50 -1.52
N LEU A 8 -5.11 1.53 -1.01
CA LEU A 8 -4.66 0.75 0.14
C LEU A 8 -4.70 1.50 1.49
N ASP A 9 -5.15 2.76 1.49
CA ASP A 9 -5.09 3.65 2.67
C ASP A 9 -3.68 3.72 3.32
N VAL A 10 -2.65 3.85 2.47
CA VAL A 10 -1.26 4.09 2.90
C VAL A 10 -0.75 5.42 2.37
N SER A 11 0.31 5.95 2.98
CA SER A 11 0.93 7.17 2.44
C SER A 11 1.62 6.89 1.10
N ALA A 12 1.59 7.89 0.21
CA ALA A 12 2.28 7.82 -1.09
C ALA A 12 3.79 7.52 -0.93
N SER A 13 4.43 8.05 0.11
CA SER A 13 5.83 7.75 0.43
C SER A 13 6.05 6.28 0.81
N ALA A 14 5.13 5.68 1.59
CA ALA A 14 5.21 4.26 1.92
C ALA A 14 5.07 3.39 0.67
N TRP A 15 4.07 3.69 -0.17
CA TRP A 15 3.88 3.01 -1.46
C TRP A 15 5.15 3.10 -2.34
N ARG A 16 5.69 4.31 -2.50
CA ARG A 16 6.90 4.55 -3.29
C ARG A 16 8.11 3.78 -2.75
N ASN A 17 8.25 3.68 -1.43
CA ASN A 17 9.30 2.89 -0.79
C ASN A 17 9.14 1.38 -1.05
N TYR A 18 7.91 0.85 -0.97
CA TYR A 18 7.66 -0.56 -1.30
C TYR A 18 8.02 -0.85 -2.76
N ASN A 19 7.61 0.03 -3.68
CA ASN A 19 7.92 -0.11 -5.10
C ASN A 19 9.44 -0.04 -5.36
N SER A 20 10.15 0.95 -4.78
CA SER A 20 11.60 1.08 -4.97
C SER A 20 12.39 -0.10 -4.39
N GLN A 21 11.86 -0.77 -3.37
CA GLN A 21 12.45 -1.97 -2.78
C GLN A 21 12.06 -3.25 -3.53
N GLY A 22 11.29 -3.16 -4.62
CA GLY A 22 10.82 -4.34 -5.37
C GLY A 22 9.87 -5.22 -4.56
N ARG A 23 9.17 -4.64 -3.58
CA ARG A 23 8.32 -5.37 -2.63
C ARG A 23 6.86 -5.39 -3.05
N THR A 24 6.49 -4.66 -4.10
CA THR A 24 5.13 -4.62 -4.65
C THR A 24 4.93 -5.73 -5.68
N PRO A 25 3.67 -6.04 -6.04
CA PRO A 25 3.36 -6.89 -7.18
C PRO A 25 3.97 -6.37 -8.50
N LYS A 26 3.98 -7.24 -9.51
CA LYS A 26 4.41 -6.85 -10.85
C LYS A 26 3.37 -5.90 -11.46
N PRO A 27 3.79 -4.77 -12.07
CA PRO A 27 2.88 -3.94 -12.83
C PRO A 27 2.29 -4.72 -14.01
N VAL A 28 1.00 -4.52 -14.27
CA VAL A 28 0.29 -5.08 -15.44
C VAL A 28 0.75 -4.38 -16.71
N THR A 29 1.01 -3.08 -16.64
CA THR A 29 1.55 -2.28 -17.75
C THR A 29 2.19 -1.00 -17.22
N ASN A 30 2.87 -0.25 -18.09
CA ASN A 30 3.34 1.10 -17.82
C ASN A 30 2.52 2.10 -18.65
N LEU A 31 1.78 3.00 -18.01
CA LEU A 31 1.02 4.07 -18.67
C LEU A 31 1.92 5.24 -19.13
N GLY A 32 3.18 5.22 -18.72
CA GLY A 32 4.23 6.16 -19.10
C GLY A 32 5.55 5.78 -18.44
N ALA A 33 6.61 6.54 -18.72
CA ALA A 33 7.98 6.21 -18.27
C ALA A 33 8.14 6.04 -16.74
N ARG A 34 7.23 6.63 -15.94
CA ARG A 34 7.28 6.58 -14.47
C ARG A 34 5.91 6.29 -13.84
N MET A 35 5.00 5.72 -14.60
CA MET A 35 3.62 5.43 -14.16
C MET A 35 3.28 3.96 -14.41
N PRO A 36 3.77 3.04 -13.57
CA PRO A 36 3.31 1.66 -13.62
C PRO A 36 1.84 1.60 -13.21
N LEU A 37 1.10 0.70 -13.84
CA LEU A 37 -0.27 0.35 -13.48
C LEU A 37 -0.26 -1.05 -12.87
N TRP A 38 -0.92 -1.19 -11.73
CA TRP A 38 -1.06 -2.46 -11.03
C TRP A 38 -2.50 -2.95 -11.07
N ASP A 39 -2.67 -4.26 -10.96
CA ASP A 39 -3.97 -4.86 -10.73
C ASP A 39 -4.44 -4.56 -9.30
N ALA A 40 -5.67 -4.05 -9.17
CA ALA A 40 -6.20 -3.65 -7.87
C ALA A 40 -6.42 -4.84 -6.92
N ASN A 41 -6.77 -6.02 -7.43
CA ASN A 41 -6.95 -7.21 -6.60
C ASN A 41 -5.60 -7.73 -6.12
N GLU A 42 -4.62 -7.83 -7.02
CA GLU A 42 -3.26 -8.28 -6.68
C GLU A 42 -2.61 -7.37 -5.61
N VAL A 43 -2.80 -6.05 -5.74
CA VAL A 43 -2.31 -5.06 -4.77
C VAL A 43 -3.01 -5.20 -3.41
N LYS A 44 -4.32 -5.49 -3.39
CA LYS A 44 -5.08 -5.72 -2.15
C LYS A 44 -4.65 -7.01 -1.44
N GLU A 45 -4.53 -8.10 -2.19
CA GLU A 45 -4.08 -9.40 -1.68
C GLU A 45 -2.65 -9.33 -1.14
N TRP A 46 -1.78 -8.66 -1.89
CA TRP A 46 -0.42 -8.38 -1.44
C TRP A 46 -0.44 -7.58 -0.14
N HIS A 47 -1.23 -6.51 -0.04
CA HIS A 47 -1.25 -5.66 1.14
C HIS A 47 -1.66 -6.42 2.40
N ALA A 48 -2.63 -7.33 2.29
CA ALA A 48 -3.08 -8.18 3.38
C ALA A 48 -1.98 -9.15 3.88
N ASN A 49 -1.07 -9.58 2.99
CA ASN A 49 -0.06 -10.60 3.29
C ASN A 49 1.39 -10.06 3.28
N ARG A 50 1.59 -8.74 3.12
CA ARG A 50 2.92 -8.20 2.85
C ARG A 50 3.88 -8.40 4.04
N PRO A 51 5.16 -8.72 3.78
CA PRO A 51 6.15 -8.89 4.84
C PRO A 51 6.26 -7.64 5.73
N GLY A 52 6.27 -7.79 7.05
CA GLY A 52 6.41 -6.66 7.98
C GLY A 52 5.22 -5.69 8.03
N SER A 53 4.05 -6.05 7.47
CA SER A 53 2.80 -5.42 7.91
C SER A 53 2.59 -5.76 9.38
N PRO A 54 2.06 -4.83 10.20
CA PRO A 54 1.72 -5.14 11.57
C PRO A 54 0.68 -6.25 11.60
N VAL A 55 1.12 -7.44 11.98
CA VAL A 55 0.22 -8.50 12.40
C VAL A 55 -0.48 -7.98 13.67
N PRO A 56 -1.80 -8.16 13.83
CA PRO A 56 -2.46 -7.84 15.10
C PRO A 56 -1.66 -8.51 16.23
N ASN A 57 -1.19 -7.70 17.19
CA ASN A 57 -0.26 -8.06 18.27
C ASN A 57 1.27 -7.97 17.99
N ASN A 58 1.74 -6.97 17.23
CA ASN A 58 3.17 -6.62 17.19
C ASN A 58 3.51 -5.54 18.24
N PRO A 59 4.33 -5.82 19.28
CA PRO A 59 4.62 -4.88 20.38
C PRO A 59 5.43 -3.62 19.97
N GLY A 60 5.78 -3.47 18.68
CA GLY A 60 6.55 -2.33 18.16
C GLY A 60 5.73 -1.23 17.47
N GLN A 61 4.42 -1.36 17.32
CA GLN A 61 3.64 -0.29 16.67
C GLN A 61 3.31 0.85 17.63
N ARG A 62 3.99 1.99 17.45
CA ARG A 62 3.49 3.27 17.94
C ARG A 62 2.13 3.54 17.29
N LYS A 63 1.08 3.56 18.12
CA LYS A 63 -0.27 4.00 17.78
C LYS A 63 -0.22 5.30 16.98
N LYS A 64 -0.76 5.30 15.76
CA LYS A 64 -1.36 6.50 15.17
C LYS A 64 -2.87 6.33 15.27
N GLU A 65 -3.42 6.81 16.38
CA GLU A 65 -4.85 7.08 16.56
C GLU A 65 -5.22 8.44 15.92
N ALA A 66 -6.53 8.58 15.68
CA ALA A 66 -7.32 9.70 15.13
C ALA A 66 -7.56 9.64 13.61
N LYS A 67 -8.79 9.68 13.08
CA LYS A 67 -9.91 10.55 13.50
C LYS A 67 -11.25 10.13 12.82
N ASP A 68 -12.32 10.07 13.63
CA ASP A 68 -13.79 10.15 13.41
C ASP A 68 -14.45 10.01 12.02
N LYS A 69 -15.52 9.20 11.97
CA LYS A 69 -16.86 9.70 11.58
C LYS A 69 -18.01 8.79 12.08
N GLU A 70 -18.75 9.27 13.06
CA GLU A 70 -20.11 8.86 13.44
C GLU A 70 -21.10 9.86 12.79
N ASP A 71 -22.30 9.36 12.45
CA ASP A 71 -23.48 9.93 11.73
C ASP A 71 -23.53 11.43 11.33
#